data_AF-A0A2J6SBK1-F1
#
_entry.id   AF-A0A2J6SBK1-F1
#
_cell.length_a   1.000
_cell.length_b   1.000
_cell.length_c   1.000
_cell.angle_alpha   90.00
_cell.angle_beta   90.00
_cell.angle_gamma   90.00
#
_symmetry.space_group_name_H-M   'P 1'
#
loop_
_entity.id
_entity.type
_entity.pdbx_description
1 polymer ?
#
loop_
_entity_poly.entity_id
_entity_poly.type
_entity_poly.pdbx_seq_one_letter_code
_entity_poly.pdbx_strand_id
1 'polypeptide(L)' 'QNVRPFKCDQCPQSFYRNLDLKRHKRIHLTVKPFPCGHCEKSFSRKDALK' A
#
# COMPACT_ATOMS: atom_id res chain seq x y z
N GLN A 1 -8.58 5.80 22.63
CA GLN A 1 -9.38 5.22 21.53
C GLN A 1 -8.43 4.57 20.52
N ASN A 2 -8.21 3.25 20.58
CA ASN A 2 -7.42 2.48 19.61
C ASN A 2 -8.28 1.97 18.44
N VAL A 3 -9.25 2.78 18.02
CA VAL A 3 -10.12 2.38 16.91
C VAL A 3 -9.39 2.73 15.62
N ARG A 4 -9.27 1.74 14.74
CA ARG A 4 -8.80 1.93 13.36
C ARG A 4 -10.03 1.98 12.46
N PRO A 5 -10.60 3.18 12.20
CA PRO A 5 -11.86 3.29 11.49
C PRO A 5 -11.74 2.88 10.02
N PHE A 6 -10.54 2.92 9.45
CA PHE A 6 -10.31 2.63 8.04
C PHE A 6 -9.92 1.16 7.85
N LYS A 7 -10.91 0.31 7.59
CA LYS A 7 -10.72 -1.12 7.35
C LYS A 7 -10.47 -1.41 5.88
N CYS A 8 -9.63 -2.40 5.59
CA CYS A 8 -9.52 -2.97 4.25
C CYS A 8 -10.68 -3.94 4.01
N ASP A 9 -11.20 -3.88 2.79
CA ASP A 9 -12.25 -4.72 2.21
C ASP A 9 -11.73 -6.07 1.69
N GLN A 10 -10.43 -6.18 1.45
CA GLN A 10 -9.81 -7.37 0.85
C GLN A 10 -8.99 -8.19 1.87
N CYS A 11 -8.75 -7.67 3.07
CA CYS A 11 -8.00 -8.36 4.12
C CYS A 11 -8.33 -7.79 5.52
N PRO A 12 -7.97 -8.47 6.62
CA PRO A 12 -8.32 -8.03 7.98
C PRO A 12 -7.54 -6.80 8.49
N GLN A 13 -6.75 -6.15 7.63
CA GLN A 13 -5.97 -4.97 8.03
C GLN A 13 -6.85 -3.74 8.23
N SER A 14 -6.53 -2.98 9.26
CA SER A 14 -7.21 -1.72 9.59
C SER A 14 -6.17 -0.64 9.88
N PHE A 15 -6.49 0.60 9.56
CA PHE A 15 -5.61 1.76 9.62
C PHE A 15 -6.27 2.93 10.38
N TYR A 16 -5.42 3.78 10.98
CA TYR A 16 -5.88 4.99 11.67
C TYR A 16 -6.14 6.17 10.73
N ARG A 17 -5.53 6.16 9.53
CA ARG A 17 -5.64 7.23 8.54
C ARG A 17 -6.11 6.68 7.20
N ASN A 18 -6.95 7.44 6.50
CA ASN A 18 -7.42 7.09 5.15
C ASN A 18 -6.26 6.95 4.15
N LEU A 19 -5.23 7.81 4.25
CA LEU A 19 -4.05 7.77 3.37
C LEU A 19 -3.28 6.44 3.49
N ASP A 20 -3.21 5.86 4.68
CA ASP A 20 -2.56 4.56 4.89
C ASP A 20 -3.38 3.43 4.28
N LEU A 21 -4.71 3.45 4.41
CA LEU A 21 -5.61 2.51 3.72
C LEU A 21 -5.48 2.65 2.19
N LYS A 22 -5.46 3.87 1.64
CA LYS A 22 -5.30 4.12 0.20
C LYS A 22 -3.95 3.61 -0.32
N ARG A 23 -2.86 3.77 0.46
CA ARG A 23 -1.56 3.17 0.14
C ARG A 23 -1.62 1.65 0.21
N HIS A 24 -2.24 1.11 1.25
CA HIS A 24 -2.40 -0.33 1.43
C HIS A 24 -3.17 -0.96 0.26
N LYS A 25 -4.28 -0.38 -0.21
CA LYS A 25 -5.05 -0.91 -1.36
C LYS A 25 -4.22 -1.07 -2.64
N ARG A 26 -3.13 -0.30 -2.82
CA ARG A 26 -2.22 -0.47 -3.97
C ARG A 26 -1.48 -1.82 -3.99
N ILE A 27 -1.32 -2.49 -2.83
CA ILE A 27 -0.67 -3.80 -2.78
C ILE A 27 -1.57 -4.89 -3.39
N HIS A 28 -2.89 -4.75 -3.23
CA HIS A 28 -3.86 -5.72 -3.75
C HIS A 28 -4.07 -5.60 -5.24
N LEU A 29 -3.89 -4.39 -5.78
CA LEU A 29 -4.14 -4.11 -7.19
C LEU A 29 -3.00 -4.55 -8.11
N THR A 30 -1.87 -5.07 -7.59
CA THR A 30 -0.62 -5.36 -8.34
C THR A 30 -0.08 -4.21 -9.23
N VAL A 31 -0.77 -3.07 -9.27
CA VAL A 31 -0.34 -1.83 -9.89
C VAL A 31 0.77 -1.29 -9.00
N LYS A 32 2.00 -1.70 -9.28
CA LYS A 32 3.14 -0.96 -8.80
C LYS A 32 3.25 0.32 -9.63
N PRO A 33 3.05 1.51 -9.03
CA PRO A 33 3.19 2.77 -9.76
C PRO A 33 4.65 3.07 -10.15
N PHE A 34 5.61 2.30 -9.64
CA PHE A 34 7.04 2.41 -9.93
C PHE A 34 7.57 1.07 -10.44
N PRO A 35 7.28 0.69 -11.70
CA PRO A 35 7.96 -0.43 -12.35
C PRO A 35 9.45 -0.10 -12.46
N CYS A 36 10.33 -0.99 -11.99
CA CYS A 36 11.75 -0.88 -12.30
C CYS A 36 11.93 -1.34 -13.76
N GLY A 37 12.48 -0.49 -14.63
CA GLY A 37 12.71 -0.84 -16.04
C GLY A 37 13.82 -1.89 -16.26
N HIS A 38 14.51 -2.32 -15.20
CA HIS A 38 15.65 -3.25 -15.25
C HIS A 38 15.37 -4.58 -14.53
N CYS A 39 14.29 -4.68 -13.73
CA CYS A 39 13.91 -5.88 -12.99
C CYS A 39 12.38 -5.94 -12.76
N GLU A 40 11.80 -7.13 -12.61
CA GLU A 40 10.38 -7.32 -12.24
C GLU A 40 10.04 -6.91 -10.79
N LYS A 41 10.97 -6.26 -10.10
CA LYS A 41 10.74 -5.69 -8.77
C LYS A 41 10.11 -4.33 -8.91
N SER A 42 9.16 -4.07 -8.04
CA SER A 42 8.55 -2.76 -8.02
C SER A 42 8.01 -2.44 -6.63
N PHE A 43 8.01 -1.16 -6.29
CA PHE A 43 8.04 -0.72 -4.90
C PHE A 43 6.82 0.13 -4.57
N SER A 44 6.28 -0.07 -3.37
CA SER A 44 5.09 0.63 -2.89
C SER A 44 5.40 2.05 -2.33
N ARG A 45 6.68 2.43 -2.31
CA ARG A 45 7.21 3.59 -1.58
C ARG A 45 8.46 4.15 -2.28
N LYS A 46 8.55 5.48 -2.44
CA LYS A 46 9.70 6.17 -3.06
C LYS A 46 10.99 6.07 -2.22
N ASP A 47 10.84 5.95 -0.90
CA ASP A 47 11.94 5.81 0.07
C ASP A 47 12.66 4.45 0.02
N ALA A 48 12.08 3.45 -0.66
CA ALA A 48 12.68 2.12 -0.80
C ALA A 48 13.54 1.96 -2.08
N LEU A 49 13.72 3.03 -2.87
CA LEU A 49 14.60 3.05 -4.02
C LEU A 49 15.98 3.54 -3.56
N LYS A 50 16.88 2.62 -3.20
CA LYS A 50 18.32 2.87 -3.18
C LYS A 50 18.93 2.37 -4.47
#